data_AF-A0A960U814-F1
#
_entry.id   AF-A0A960U814-F1
#
_cell.length_a   1.000
_cell.length_b   1.000
_cell.length_c   1.000
_cell.angle_alpha   90.00
_cell.angle_beta   90.00
_cell.angle_gamma   90.00
#
_symmetry.space_group_name_H-M   'P 1'
#
loop_
_entity.id
_entity.type
_entity.pdbx_description
1 polymer ?
#
loop_
_entity_poly.entity_id
_entity_poly.type
_entity_poly.pdbx_seq_one_letter_code
_entity_poly.pdbx_strand_id
1 'polypeptide(L)'
;MDKKWYMQSDVIMGIGAISIVAMLIIPLPGFLLDILIVVSLAMGLLILLTSMSVKEASDFSIFPNLLLITTLFRLALNVSTTRQILTQGASFNSHIIDAFGTFVIGGGTGLSKYMVGFIIFLILTIVQIIVITKGATRISEVAARFTLDALPGKQMAIDTELSSGNITEEEAKERRKKVQREVDFYGAMDGASKFVQGDVRAGLIITAINLLGGIIIGTSIRNESFVVAIQNYGKFTIGDGLVSQIPALLATTATGMIVTRAGSDKALATEFKDQLFTKPKILYVIAGSLFFAGFIPGLPFFTLLFFALSFAYLAYTIEKNAEETLANIEKAKSETKSQEEKKPDYYKELRTDPIEVELGLNLVPLVDTNQGGVLLDQISNLRKRFAVDIGLVIPAVRILDNLELDHDSYAI
;
A
#
# COMPACT_ATOMS: atom_id res chain seq x y z
N MET A 1 -12.82 20.78 -34.40
CA MET A 1 -12.05 21.74 -33.56
C MET A 1 -10.63 21.23 -33.51
N ASP A 2 -9.80 21.70 -34.43
CA ASP A 2 -8.39 21.32 -34.50
C ASP A 2 -7.67 21.83 -33.25
N LYS A 3 -7.22 20.89 -32.39
CA LYS A 3 -6.30 21.21 -31.30
C LYS A 3 -5.07 21.84 -31.94
N LYS A 4 -4.84 23.12 -31.63
CA LYS A 4 -3.71 23.90 -32.13
C LYS A 4 -2.42 23.09 -31.94
N TRP A 5 -1.57 23.01 -32.97
CA TRP A 5 -0.38 22.14 -33.03
C TRP A 5 0.54 22.23 -31.81
N TYR A 6 0.61 23.40 -31.17
CA TYR A 6 1.40 23.64 -29.95
C TYR A 6 0.80 23.04 -28.66
N MET A 7 -0.43 22.52 -28.72
CA MET A 7 -1.10 21.81 -27.61
C MET A 7 -1.02 20.28 -27.75
N GLN A 8 -0.29 19.76 -28.75
CA GLN A 8 0.00 18.33 -28.83
C GLN A 8 0.99 17.95 -27.72
N SER A 9 0.70 16.86 -26.99
CA SER A 9 1.49 16.42 -25.84
C SER A 9 2.96 16.21 -26.17
N ASP A 10 3.27 15.76 -27.38
CA ASP A 10 4.63 15.51 -27.84
C ASP A 10 5.42 16.82 -28.03
N VAL A 11 4.76 17.88 -28.52
CA VAL A 11 5.36 19.21 -28.68
C VAL A 11 5.65 19.83 -27.30
N ILE A 12 4.75 19.67 -26.33
CA ILE A 12 4.95 20.16 -24.97
C ILE A 12 6.13 19.44 -24.29
N MET A 13 6.23 18.12 -24.42
CA MET A 13 7.38 17.35 -23.90
C MET A 13 8.69 17.76 -24.57
N GLY A 14 8.70 17.92 -25.89
CA GLY A 14 9.87 18.37 -26.65
C GLY A 14 10.34 19.77 -26.25
N ILE A 15 9.42 20.73 -26.13
CA ILE A 15 9.72 22.09 -25.63
C ILE A 15 10.26 22.03 -24.20
N GLY A 16 9.67 21.20 -23.34
CA GLY A 16 10.14 20.99 -21.96
C GLY A 16 11.58 20.50 -21.92
N ALA A 17 11.92 19.47 -22.71
CA ALA A 17 13.27 18.93 -22.79
C ALA A 17 14.29 19.97 -23.30
N ILE A 18 13.95 20.71 -24.35
CA ILE A 18 14.79 21.80 -24.87
C ILE A 18 14.96 22.90 -23.82
N SER A 19 13.91 23.22 -23.07
CA SER A 19 13.95 24.22 -22.00
C SER A 19 14.93 23.81 -20.90
N ILE A 20 14.95 22.54 -20.48
CA ILE A 20 15.92 22.01 -19.51
C ILE A 20 17.36 22.22 -19.99
N VAL A 21 17.65 21.93 -21.26
CA VAL A 21 18.98 22.14 -21.85
C VAL A 21 19.31 23.63 -21.94
N ALA A 22 18.34 24.47 -22.33
CA ALA A 22 18.51 25.91 -22.44
C ALA A 22 18.84 26.55 -21.08
N MET A 23 18.25 26.05 -19.98
CA MET A 23 18.54 26.53 -18.61
C MET A 23 20.03 26.37 -18.22
N LEU A 24 20.70 25.34 -18.73
CA LEU A 24 22.13 25.13 -18.48
C LEU A 24 22.99 26.27 -19.06
N ILE A 25 22.57 26.86 -20.18
CA ILE A 25 23.34 27.86 -20.91
C ILE A 25 22.88 29.28 -20.55
N ILE A 26 21.57 29.50 -20.46
CA ILE A 26 20.97 30.83 -20.32
C ILE A 26 20.79 31.18 -18.84
N PRO A 27 21.29 32.34 -18.37
CA PRO A 27 21.07 32.79 -17.00
C PRO A 27 19.58 33.09 -16.75
N LEU A 28 19.06 32.54 -15.66
CA LEU A 28 17.67 32.72 -15.26
C LEU A 28 17.55 33.84 -14.21
N PRO A 29 16.49 34.67 -14.28
CA PRO A 29 16.22 35.64 -13.23
C PRO A 29 15.77 34.93 -11.94
N GLY A 30 16.05 35.54 -10.78
CA GLY A 30 15.76 34.94 -9.47
C GLY A 30 14.30 34.53 -9.27
N PHE A 31 13.35 35.33 -9.75
CA PHE A 31 11.92 35.00 -9.70
C PHE A 31 11.57 33.71 -10.45
N LEU A 32 12.16 33.49 -11.63
CA LEU A 32 11.90 32.29 -12.40
C LEU A 32 12.52 31.06 -11.75
N LEU A 33 13.69 31.22 -11.10
CA LEU A 33 14.29 30.16 -10.30
C LEU A 33 13.41 29.77 -9.11
N ASP A 34 12.86 30.74 -8.39
CA ASP A 34 11.92 30.47 -7.30
C ASP A 34 10.72 29.64 -7.80
N ILE A 35 10.11 30.01 -8.93
CA ILE A 35 9.00 29.24 -9.52
C ILE A 35 9.44 27.81 -9.85
N LEU A 36 10.57 27.64 -10.54
CA LEU A 36 11.02 26.33 -10.98
C LEU A 36 11.43 25.42 -9.80
N ILE A 37 11.97 26.01 -8.73
CA ILE A 37 12.22 25.30 -7.47
C ILE A 37 10.91 24.79 -6.86
N VAL A 38 9.86 25.63 -6.79
CA VAL A 38 8.54 25.19 -6.29
C VAL A 38 7.98 24.09 -7.17
N VAL A 39 8.12 24.19 -8.49
CA VAL A 39 7.70 23.15 -9.43
C VAL A 39 8.47 21.85 -9.17
N SER A 40 9.77 21.90 -8.90
CA SER A 40 10.56 20.72 -8.54
C SER A 40 10.05 20.08 -7.24
N LEU A 41 9.73 20.88 -6.22
CA LEU A 41 9.19 20.40 -4.95
C LEU A 41 7.81 19.77 -5.13
N ALA A 42 6.93 20.43 -5.88
CA ALA A 42 5.59 19.96 -6.20
C ALA A 42 5.64 18.65 -6.99
N MET A 43 6.55 18.53 -7.97
CA MET A 43 6.76 17.27 -8.70
C MET A 43 7.25 16.16 -7.76
N GLY A 44 8.20 16.43 -6.86
CA GLY A 44 8.65 15.45 -5.87
C GLY A 44 7.49 14.94 -4.98
N LEU A 45 6.65 15.85 -4.49
CA LEU A 45 5.47 15.49 -3.70
C LEU A 45 4.44 14.70 -4.51
N LEU A 46 4.16 15.13 -5.74
CA LEU A 46 3.23 14.45 -6.63
C LEU A 46 3.68 13.02 -6.90
N ILE A 47 4.97 12.82 -7.19
CA ILE A 47 5.56 11.50 -7.43
C ILE A 47 5.39 10.61 -6.19
N LEU A 48 5.71 11.12 -5.00
CA LEU A 48 5.57 10.38 -3.75
C LEU A 48 4.11 10.01 -3.47
N LEU A 49 3.19 10.98 -3.51
CA LEU A 49 1.78 10.72 -3.20
C LEU A 49 1.12 9.80 -4.23
N THR A 50 1.46 9.93 -5.51
CA THR A 50 1.02 8.99 -6.55
C THR A 50 1.57 7.59 -6.27
N SER A 51 2.85 7.48 -5.90
CA SER A 51 3.46 6.19 -5.57
C SER A 51 2.82 5.47 -4.38
N MET A 52 2.33 6.23 -3.39
CA MET A 52 1.60 5.68 -2.25
C MET A 52 0.20 5.18 -2.64
N SER A 53 -0.39 5.77 -3.67
CA SER A 53 -1.80 5.59 -4.03
C SER A 53 -2.05 4.51 -5.09
N VAL A 54 -1.04 4.15 -5.90
CA VAL A 54 -1.17 3.02 -6.85
C VAL A 54 -1.41 1.71 -6.12
N LYS A 55 -1.78 0.63 -6.81
CA LYS A 55 -1.91 -0.70 -6.19
C LYS A 55 -0.69 -1.53 -6.53
N GLU A 56 -0.44 -1.68 -7.83
CA GLU A 56 0.70 -2.39 -8.37
C GLU A 56 1.76 -1.42 -8.90
N ALA A 57 3.02 -1.86 -8.92
CA ALA A 57 4.13 -1.04 -9.41
C ALA A 57 3.98 -0.70 -10.91
N SER A 58 3.51 -1.65 -11.72
CA SER A 58 3.35 -1.51 -13.17
C SER A 58 2.17 -0.62 -13.60
N ASP A 59 1.24 -0.30 -12.68
CA ASP A 59 0.16 0.66 -12.93
C ASP A 59 0.71 2.08 -13.14
N PHE A 60 1.87 2.40 -12.54
CA PHE A 60 2.55 3.67 -12.76
C PHE A 60 3.62 3.58 -13.85
N SER A 61 3.27 3.05 -15.03
CA SER A 61 4.22 2.74 -16.10
C SER A 61 5.11 3.90 -16.58
N ILE A 62 4.65 5.16 -16.46
CA ILE A 62 5.43 6.36 -16.83
C ILE A 62 6.48 6.76 -15.79
N PHE A 63 6.45 6.17 -14.58
CA PHE A 63 7.30 6.56 -13.46
C PHE A 63 8.81 6.59 -13.79
N PRO A 64 9.41 5.59 -14.48
CA PRO A 64 10.84 5.62 -14.77
C PRO A 64 11.24 6.80 -15.66
N ASN A 65 10.42 7.10 -16.68
CA ASN A 65 10.66 8.22 -17.59
C ASN A 65 10.47 9.56 -16.88
N LEU A 66 9.45 9.65 -16.01
CA LEU A 66 9.18 10.84 -15.22
C LEU A 66 10.33 11.11 -14.23
N LEU A 67 10.89 10.07 -13.58
CA LEU A 67 12.09 10.20 -12.77
C LEU A 67 13.27 10.73 -13.57
N LEU A 68 13.50 10.22 -14.79
CA LEU A 68 14.62 10.67 -15.62
C LEU A 68 14.49 12.16 -15.99
N ILE A 69 13.31 12.58 -16.44
CA ILE A 69 13.05 13.99 -16.81
C ILE A 69 13.16 14.90 -15.58
N THR A 70 12.57 14.52 -14.45
CA THR A 70 12.63 15.33 -13.22
C THR A 70 14.03 15.41 -12.65
N THR A 71 14.83 14.35 -12.79
CA THR A 71 16.23 14.33 -12.40
C THR A 71 17.07 15.28 -13.27
N LEU A 72 16.89 15.25 -14.60
CA LEU A 72 17.56 16.19 -15.51
C LEU A 72 17.14 17.65 -15.23
N PHE A 73 15.85 17.88 -14.98
CA PHE A 73 15.35 19.19 -14.59
C PHE A 73 15.99 19.69 -13.30
N ARG A 74 16.10 18.84 -12.28
CA ARG A 74 16.76 19.16 -11.00
C ARG A 74 18.24 19.46 -11.18
N LEU A 75 18.95 18.68 -12.00
CA LEU A 75 20.35 18.94 -12.31
C LEU A 75 20.53 20.29 -13.02
N ALA A 76 19.66 20.61 -13.99
CA ALA A 76 19.68 21.90 -14.68
C ALA A 76 19.37 23.08 -13.74
N LEU A 77 18.46 22.89 -12.79
CA LEU A 77 18.20 23.86 -11.73
C LEU A 77 19.42 24.08 -10.84
N ASN A 78 20.05 23.02 -10.35
CA ASN A 78 21.26 23.09 -9.54
C ASN A 78 22.39 23.87 -10.24
N VAL A 79 22.61 23.62 -11.53
CA VAL A 79 23.61 24.37 -12.31
C VAL A 79 23.21 25.85 -12.45
N SER A 80 21.91 26.12 -12.63
CA SER A 80 21.39 27.48 -12.78
C SER A 80 21.49 28.30 -11.49
N THR A 81 21.13 27.70 -10.34
CA THR A 81 21.22 28.33 -9.01
C THR A 81 22.68 28.56 -8.64
N THR A 82 23.55 27.57 -8.85
CA THR A 82 25.02 27.67 -8.69
C THR A 82 25.60 28.86 -9.44
N ARG A 83 25.29 28.98 -10.74
CA ARG A 83 25.74 30.12 -11.54
C ARG A 83 25.28 31.44 -10.93
N GLN A 84 24.03 31.53 -10.50
CA GLN A 84 23.50 32.78 -9.93
C GLN A 84 24.13 33.08 -8.55
N ILE A 85 24.37 32.07 -7.70
CA ILE A 85 25.06 32.21 -6.41
C ILE A 85 26.47 32.76 -6.63
N LEU A 86 27.25 32.16 -7.54
CA LEU A 86 28.64 32.57 -7.80
C LEU A 86 28.74 33.94 -8.52
N THR A 87 27.80 34.27 -9.40
CA THR A 87 27.82 35.53 -10.17
C THR A 87 27.18 36.70 -9.42
N GLN A 88 26.18 36.50 -8.58
CA GLN A 88 25.50 37.59 -7.85
C GLN A 88 25.96 37.70 -6.40
N GLY A 89 26.39 36.62 -5.74
CA GLY A 89 26.86 36.62 -4.35
C GLY A 89 25.84 37.29 -3.43
N ALA A 90 26.21 38.39 -2.76
CA ALA A 90 25.31 39.11 -1.86
C ALA A 90 24.03 39.68 -2.51
N SER A 91 24.03 39.94 -3.83
CA SER A 91 22.87 40.44 -4.57
C SER A 91 21.95 39.32 -5.11
N PHE A 92 22.10 38.11 -4.57
CA PHE A 92 21.34 36.95 -4.99
C PHE A 92 19.86 37.06 -4.58
N ASN A 93 18.98 37.00 -5.58
CA ASN A 93 17.55 37.33 -5.45
C ASN A 93 16.61 36.10 -5.55
N SER A 94 16.95 34.98 -4.90
CA SER A 94 16.01 33.87 -4.71
C SER A 94 15.49 33.87 -3.29
N HIS A 95 14.19 34.08 -3.13
CA HIS A 95 13.56 34.13 -1.81
C HIS A 95 13.50 32.74 -1.18
N ILE A 96 13.36 31.69 -2.00
CA ILE A 96 13.24 30.33 -1.50
C ILE A 96 14.58 29.86 -0.94
N ILE A 97 15.67 30.00 -1.68
CA ILE A 97 16.99 29.59 -1.22
C ILE A 97 17.41 30.39 0.01
N ASP A 98 17.10 31.69 0.05
CA ASP A 98 17.38 32.52 1.23
C ASP A 98 16.58 32.07 2.47
N ALA A 99 15.30 31.73 2.29
CA ALA A 99 14.45 31.22 3.35
C ALA A 99 14.96 29.87 3.90
N PHE A 100 15.31 28.92 3.03
CA PHE A 100 15.85 27.62 3.44
C PHE A 100 17.23 27.75 4.11
N GLY A 101 18.09 28.63 3.59
CA GLY A 101 19.38 28.93 4.21
C GLY A 101 19.21 29.52 5.61
N THR A 102 18.29 30.48 5.76
CA THR A 102 18.00 31.11 7.07
C THR A 102 17.37 30.10 8.05
N PHE A 103 16.48 29.23 7.59
CA PHE A 103 15.80 28.23 8.40
C PHE A 103 16.78 27.28 9.10
N VAL A 104 17.79 26.76 8.38
CA VAL A 104 18.76 25.79 8.95
C VAL A 104 19.84 26.45 9.81
N ILE A 105 20.16 27.71 9.53
CA ILE A 105 21.12 28.48 10.33
C ILE A 105 20.52 28.84 11.71
N GLY A 106 19.19 28.89 11.86
CA GLY A 106 18.50 29.08 13.14
C GLY A 106 18.68 30.47 13.77
N GLY A 107 18.03 30.68 14.93
CA GLY A 107 17.94 31.98 15.63
C GLY A 107 19.11 32.35 16.56
N GLY A 108 20.24 31.64 16.50
CA GLY A 108 21.40 31.93 17.35
C GLY A 108 22.13 33.23 16.96
N THR A 109 22.85 33.84 17.92
CA THR A 109 23.66 35.05 17.70
C THR A 109 25.13 34.72 17.45
N GLY A 110 25.73 35.30 16.38
CA GLY A 110 27.17 35.20 16.08
C GLY A 110 27.55 34.19 14.98
N LEU A 111 28.85 33.88 14.83
CA LEU A 111 29.35 32.90 13.84
C LEU A 111 28.88 31.46 14.09
N SER A 112 28.47 31.15 15.32
CA SER A 112 28.02 29.82 15.74
C SER A 112 26.79 29.34 14.97
N LYS A 113 25.89 30.23 14.56
CA LYS A 113 24.70 29.88 13.78
C LYS A 113 25.03 29.28 12.41
N TYR A 114 26.02 29.86 11.73
CA TYR A 114 26.47 29.38 10.41
C TYR A 114 27.20 28.04 10.54
N MET A 115 27.98 27.85 11.61
CA MET A 115 28.64 26.58 11.90
C MET A 115 27.63 25.47 12.21
N VAL A 116 26.62 25.75 13.05
CA VAL A 116 25.55 24.78 13.35
C VAL A 116 24.77 24.42 12.09
N GLY A 117 24.39 25.42 11.29
CA GLY A 117 23.71 25.18 10.02
C GLY A 117 24.54 24.32 9.06
N PHE A 118 25.85 24.58 8.98
CA PHE A 118 26.77 23.77 8.19
C PHE A 118 26.87 22.31 8.68
N ILE A 119 26.95 22.09 9.99
CA ILE A 119 26.98 20.74 10.57
C ILE A 119 25.67 19.99 10.29
N ILE A 120 24.51 20.63 10.49
CA ILE A 120 23.20 20.03 10.20
C ILE A 120 23.10 19.68 8.71
N PHE A 121 23.51 20.60 7.84
CA PHE A 121 23.55 20.37 6.41
C PHE A 121 24.42 19.16 6.05
N LEU A 122 25.61 19.04 6.64
CA LEU A 122 26.52 17.92 6.40
C LEU A 122 25.93 16.58 6.86
N ILE A 123 25.25 16.55 8.02
CA ILE A 123 24.54 15.36 8.50
C ILE A 123 23.41 14.96 7.54
N LEU A 124 22.54 15.90 7.16
CA LEU A 124 21.44 15.63 6.22
C LEU A 124 21.96 15.11 4.87
N THR A 125 23.05 15.72 4.39
CA THR A 125 23.73 15.32 3.17
C THR A 125 24.28 13.90 3.26
N ILE A 126 24.94 13.55 4.37
CA ILE A 126 25.47 12.18 4.59
C ILE A 126 24.33 11.16 4.63
N VAL A 127 23.26 11.45 5.38
CA VAL A 127 22.08 10.57 5.47
C VAL A 127 21.45 10.36 4.10
N GLN A 128 21.29 11.43 3.31
CA GLN A 128 20.74 11.38 1.96
C GLN A 128 21.53 10.42 1.06
N ILE A 129 22.86 10.43 1.12
CA ILE A 129 23.71 9.59 0.25
C ILE A 129 23.78 8.16 0.77
N ILE A 130 24.20 7.99 2.03
CA ILE A 130 24.63 6.70 2.56
C ILE A 130 23.42 5.83 2.88
N VAL A 131 22.38 6.42 3.47
CA VAL A 131 21.21 5.67 3.92
C VAL A 131 20.18 5.62 2.81
N ILE A 132 19.79 6.80 2.30
CA ILE A 132 18.59 6.91 1.46
C ILE A 132 18.88 6.52 0.02
N THR A 133 19.86 7.19 -0.62
CA THR A 133 20.18 6.95 -2.04
C THR A 133 20.75 5.55 -2.25
N LYS A 134 21.80 5.16 -1.51
CA LYS A 134 22.38 3.81 -1.62
C LYS A 134 21.37 2.72 -1.25
N GLY A 135 20.56 2.95 -0.21
CA GLY A 135 19.52 2.00 0.21
C GLY A 135 18.49 1.78 -0.89
N ALA A 136 17.91 2.86 -1.42
CA ALA A 136 16.90 2.80 -2.47
C ALA A 136 17.45 2.21 -3.77
N THR A 137 18.68 2.57 -4.19
CA THR A 137 19.29 1.96 -5.39
C THR A 137 19.46 0.46 -5.22
N ARG A 138 19.98 0.00 -4.08
CA ARG A 138 20.20 -1.44 -3.83
C ARG A 138 18.88 -2.20 -3.80
N ILE A 139 17.86 -1.65 -3.14
CA ILE A 139 16.51 -2.24 -3.11
C ILE A 139 15.96 -2.31 -4.54
N SER A 140 16.11 -1.24 -5.32
CA SER A 140 15.61 -1.18 -6.69
C SER A 140 16.28 -2.19 -7.61
N GLU A 141 17.60 -2.29 -7.56
CA GLU A 141 18.39 -3.23 -8.38
C GLU A 141 18.03 -4.69 -8.06
N VAL A 142 17.97 -5.01 -6.77
CA VAL A 142 17.69 -6.38 -6.30
C VAL A 142 16.25 -6.79 -6.64
N ALA A 143 15.27 -5.93 -6.39
CA ALA A 143 13.88 -6.26 -6.69
C ALA A 143 13.59 -6.29 -8.19
N ALA A 144 14.20 -5.40 -8.99
CA ALA A 144 14.10 -5.48 -10.45
C ALA A 144 14.66 -6.82 -10.94
N ARG A 145 15.87 -7.19 -10.49
CA ARG A 145 16.48 -8.47 -10.88
C ARG A 145 15.63 -9.68 -10.48
N PHE A 146 15.18 -9.77 -9.24
CA PHE A 146 14.36 -10.90 -8.80
C PHE A 146 13.00 -10.96 -9.50
N THR A 147 12.39 -9.81 -9.81
CA THR A 147 11.13 -9.78 -10.55
C THR A 147 11.34 -10.24 -12.00
N LEU A 148 12.46 -9.84 -12.62
CA LEU A 148 12.83 -10.29 -13.97
C LEU A 148 13.19 -11.78 -14.00
N ASP A 149 13.89 -12.29 -12.99
CA ASP A 149 14.23 -13.72 -12.87
C ASP A 149 12.97 -14.60 -12.68
N ALA A 150 11.88 -14.05 -12.12
CA ALA A 150 10.61 -14.74 -11.95
C ALA A 150 9.73 -14.80 -13.22
N LEU A 151 10.10 -14.10 -14.31
CA LEU A 151 9.28 -14.00 -15.52
C LEU A 151 9.01 -15.33 -16.22
N PRO A 152 9.99 -16.23 -16.42
CA PRO A 152 9.72 -17.52 -17.05
C PRO A 152 8.70 -18.34 -16.26
N GLY A 153 8.76 -18.27 -14.93
CA GLY A 153 7.78 -18.92 -14.05
C GLY A 153 6.37 -18.35 -14.22
N LYS A 154 6.22 -17.02 -14.28
CA LYS A 154 4.92 -16.38 -14.55
C LYS A 154 4.37 -16.74 -15.94
N GLN A 155 5.21 -16.77 -16.97
CA GLN A 155 4.80 -17.14 -18.33
C GLN A 155 4.38 -18.62 -18.40
N MET A 156 5.18 -19.51 -17.83
CA MET A 156 4.86 -20.94 -17.76
C MET A 156 3.56 -21.21 -16.98
N ALA A 157 3.31 -20.46 -15.90
CA ALA A 157 2.05 -20.56 -15.15
C ALA A 157 0.84 -20.18 -16.02
N ILE A 158 0.93 -19.10 -16.81
CA ILE A 158 -0.13 -18.71 -17.76
C ILE A 158 -0.34 -19.81 -18.81
N ASP A 159 0.73 -20.39 -19.36
CA ASP A 159 0.64 -21.45 -20.37
C ASP A 159 0.04 -22.74 -19.80
N THR A 160 0.36 -23.06 -18.54
CA THR A 160 -0.19 -24.21 -17.81
C THR A 160 -1.68 -24.01 -17.51
N GLU A 161 -2.08 -22.81 -17.09
CA GLU A 161 -3.49 -22.49 -16.82
C GLU A 161 -4.32 -22.47 -18.11
N LEU A 162 -3.76 -21.96 -19.22
CA LEU A 162 -4.42 -21.98 -20.54
C LEU A 162 -4.57 -23.41 -21.07
N SER A 163 -3.52 -24.23 -20.98
CA SER A 163 -3.55 -25.62 -21.45
C SER A 163 -4.43 -26.54 -20.60
N SER A 164 -4.63 -26.22 -19.32
CA SER A 164 -5.56 -26.93 -18.42
C SER A 164 -7.01 -26.44 -18.53
N GLY A 165 -7.29 -25.39 -19.31
CA GLY A 165 -8.62 -24.83 -19.48
C GLY A 165 -9.13 -24.00 -18.30
N ASN A 166 -8.25 -23.63 -17.35
CA ASN A 166 -8.61 -22.80 -16.20
C ASN A 166 -8.84 -21.32 -16.58
N ILE A 167 -8.25 -20.87 -17.68
CA ILE A 167 -8.39 -19.52 -18.22
C ILE A 167 -8.67 -19.54 -19.73
N THR A 168 -9.30 -18.48 -20.22
CA THR A 168 -9.57 -18.27 -21.66
C THR A 168 -8.35 -17.69 -22.38
N GLU A 169 -8.35 -17.76 -23.72
CA GLU A 169 -7.26 -17.19 -24.53
C GLU A 169 -7.18 -15.66 -24.41
N GLU A 170 -8.31 -14.98 -24.23
CA GLU A 170 -8.35 -13.53 -24.03
C GLU A 170 -7.77 -13.14 -22.65
N GLU A 171 -8.08 -13.90 -21.59
CA GLU A 171 -7.48 -13.72 -20.27
C GLU A 171 -5.97 -14.01 -20.29
N ALA A 172 -5.53 -15.06 -21.00
CA ALA A 172 -4.11 -15.38 -21.15
C ALA A 172 -3.36 -14.23 -21.84
N LYS A 173 -3.96 -13.62 -22.87
CA LYS A 173 -3.41 -12.46 -23.58
C LYS A 173 -3.31 -11.23 -22.67
N GLU A 174 -4.33 -10.96 -21.86
CA GLU A 174 -4.31 -9.85 -20.90
C GLU A 174 -3.24 -10.04 -19.83
N ARG A 175 -3.13 -11.25 -19.25
CA ARG A 175 -2.10 -11.59 -18.27
C ARG A 175 -0.69 -11.48 -18.87
N ARG A 176 -0.46 -11.96 -20.10
CA ARG A 176 0.82 -11.79 -20.81
C ARG A 176 1.15 -10.31 -21.02
N LYS A 177 0.16 -9.47 -21.39
CA LYS A 177 0.36 -8.02 -21.51
C LYS A 177 0.69 -7.36 -20.17
N LYS A 178 0.13 -7.85 -19.06
CA LYS A 178 0.47 -7.39 -17.71
C LYS A 178 1.91 -7.77 -17.35
N VAL A 179 2.31 -9.02 -17.59
CA VAL A 179 3.69 -9.48 -17.40
C VAL A 179 4.66 -8.65 -18.23
N GLN A 180 4.36 -8.38 -19.52
CA GLN A 180 5.19 -7.53 -20.37
C GLN A 180 5.36 -6.12 -19.80
N ARG A 181 4.29 -5.49 -19.30
CA ARG A 181 4.36 -4.18 -18.65
C ARG A 181 5.26 -4.19 -17.41
N GLU A 182 5.26 -5.27 -16.62
CA GLU A 182 6.20 -5.42 -15.50
C GLU A 182 7.65 -5.51 -16.01
N VAL A 183 7.92 -6.29 -17.07
CA VAL A 183 9.27 -6.39 -17.67
C VAL A 183 9.78 -5.01 -18.09
N ASP A 184 9.00 -4.30 -18.89
CA ASP A 184 9.38 -3.00 -19.44
C ASP A 184 9.61 -1.99 -18.30
N PHE A 185 8.76 -2.05 -17.27
CA PHE A 185 8.86 -1.19 -16.10
C PHE A 185 10.13 -1.45 -15.28
N TYR A 186 10.38 -2.69 -14.86
CA TYR A 186 11.55 -3.02 -14.04
C TYR A 186 12.86 -2.89 -14.83
N GLY A 187 12.84 -3.14 -16.14
CA GLY A 187 13.96 -2.86 -17.03
C GLY A 187 14.29 -1.37 -17.12
N ALA A 188 13.29 -0.51 -17.32
CA ALA A 188 13.49 0.94 -17.34
C ALA A 188 13.90 1.51 -15.97
N MET A 189 13.41 0.91 -14.88
CA MET A 189 13.72 1.32 -13.50
C MET A 189 15.19 1.14 -13.11
N ASP A 190 15.87 0.07 -13.57
CA ASP A 190 17.30 -0.10 -13.30
C ASP A 190 18.11 1.07 -13.89
N GLY A 191 17.77 1.49 -15.10
CA GLY A 191 18.35 2.67 -15.74
C GLY A 191 18.04 3.97 -14.99
N ALA A 192 16.75 4.24 -14.74
CA ALA A 192 16.31 5.46 -14.07
C ALA A 192 16.92 5.62 -12.66
N SER A 193 17.03 4.52 -11.90
CA SER A 193 17.61 4.53 -10.55
C SER A 193 19.10 4.91 -10.52
N LYS A 194 19.86 4.51 -11.54
CA LYS A 194 21.26 4.93 -11.71
C LYS A 194 21.38 6.42 -12.03
N PHE A 195 20.45 6.97 -12.82
CA PHE A 195 20.38 8.41 -13.08
C PHE A 195 20.08 9.22 -11.80
N VAL A 196 19.10 8.80 -11.00
CA VAL A 196 18.78 9.45 -9.71
C VAL A 196 19.99 9.42 -8.77
N GLN A 197 20.72 8.30 -8.71
CA GLN A 197 21.97 8.20 -7.94
C GLN A 197 23.05 9.17 -8.46
N GLY A 198 23.16 9.30 -9.80
CA GLY A 198 24.08 10.24 -10.45
C GLY A 198 23.79 11.69 -10.08
N ASP A 199 22.51 12.09 -10.06
CA ASP A 199 22.08 13.43 -9.66
C ASP A 199 22.43 13.75 -8.21
N VAL A 200 22.17 12.83 -7.27
CA VAL A 200 22.54 13.05 -5.87
C VAL A 200 24.05 13.26 -5.74
N ARG A 201 24.88 12.48 -6.45
CA ARG A 201 26.35 12.68 -6.45
C ARG A 201 26.75 14.01 -7.08
N ALA A 202 26.14 14.38 -8.20
CA ALA A 202 26.41 15.64 -8.89
C ALA A 202 26.05 16.84 -8.00
N GLY A 203 24.90 16.80 -7.31
CA GLY A 203 24.46 17.85 -6.39
C GLY A 203 25.46 18.14 -5.26
N LEU A 204 26.18 17.12 -4.77
CA LEU A 204 27.23 17.30 -3.77
C LEU A 204 28.46 17.98 -4.33
N ILE A 205 28.88 17.55 -5.52
CA ILE A 205 30.03 18.13 -6.21
C ILE A 205 29.72 19.60 -6.48
N ILE A 206 28.51 19.90 -6.94
CA ILE A 206 28.01 21.26 -7.15
C ILE A 206 28.01 22.06 -5.83
N THR A 207 27.52 21.48 -4.73
CA THR A 207 27.56 22.13 -3.41
C THR A 207 29.00 22.45 -2.97
N ALA A 208 29.93 21.51 -3.15
CA ALA A 208 31.34 21.73 -2.82
C ALA A 208 31.96 22.83 -3.70
N ILE A 209 31.64 22.84 -4.99
CA ILE A 209 32.04 23.90 -5.93
C ILE A 209 31.44 25.25 -5.52
N ASN A 210 30.18 25.29 -5.08
CA ASN A 210 29.53 26.53 -4.62
C ASN A 210 30.22 27.11 -3.40
N LEU A 211 30.52 26.27 -2.41
CA LEU A 211 31.18 26.71 -1.19
C LEU A 211 32.62 27.17 -1.48
N LEU A 212 33.43 26.35 -2.14
CA LEU A 212 34.84 26.66 -2.41
C LEU A 212 34.98 27.80 -3.42
N GLY A 213 34.26 27.70 -4.54
CA GLY A 213 34.25 28.72 -5.59
C GLY A 213 33.70 30.06 -5.08
N GLY A 214 32.65 30.03 -4.25
CA GLY A 214 32.09 31.22 -3.62
C GLY A 214 33.07 31.93 -2.70
N ILE A 215 33.79 31.18 -1.86
CA ILE A 215 34.84 31.75 -0.99
C ILE A 215 35.97 32.35 -1.83
N ILE A 216 36.43 31.67 -2.88
CA ILE A 216 37.50 32.16 -3.76
C ILE A 216 37.06 33.44 -4.49
N ILE A 217 35.87 33.45 -5.09
CA ILE A 217 35.33 34.62 -5.79
C ILE A 217 35.11 35.78 -4.81
N GLY A 218 34.52 35.52 -3.64
CA GLY A 218 34.27 36.52 -2.61
C GLY A 218 35.55 37.19 -2.13
N THR A 219 36.57 36.40 -1.77
CA THR A 219 37.82 36.92 -1.20
C THR A 219 38.79 37.47 -2.23
N SER A 220 39.00 36.78 -3.36
CA SER A 220 40.05 37.12 -4.34
C SER A 220 39.57 38.08 -5.44
N ILE A 221 38.30 38.00 -5.84
CA ILE A 221 37.75 38.83 -6.94
C ILE A 221 36.95 40.01 -6.40
N ARG A 222 36.09 39.79 -5.41
CA ARG A 222 35.20 40.82 -4.85
C ARG A 222 35.78 41.54 -3.63
N ASN A 223 36.96 41.15 -3.18
CA ASN A 223 37.68 41.75 -2.04
C ASN A 223 36.85 41.76 -0.74
N GLU A 224 35.95 40.78 -0.57
CA GLU A 224 35.16 40.57 0.65
C GLU A 224 36.05 39.94 1.74
N SER A 225 35.78 40.24 3.02
CA SER A 225 36.48 39.55 4.11
C SER A 225 36.12 38.06 4.11
N PHE A 226 37.06 37.21 4.50
CA PHE A 226 36.84 35.75 4.56
C PHE A 226 35.59 35.37 5.36
N VAL A 227 35.33 36.09 6.46
CA VAL A 227 34.15 35.91 7.30
C VAL A 227 32.85 36.26 6.55
N VAL A 228 32.84 37.39 5.83
CA VAL A 228 31.66 37.82 5.05
C VAL A 228 31.40 36.88 3.87
N ALA A 229 32.46 36.43 3.20
CA ALA A 229 32.34 35.44 2.12
C ALA A 229 31.70 34.13 2.61
N ILE A 230 32.15 33.60 3.76
CA ILE A 230 31.54 32.41 4.36
C ILE A 230 30.08 32.66 4.75
N GLN A 231 29.76 33.84 5.29
CA GLN A 231 28.38 34.16 5.69
C GLN A 231 27.44 34.21 4.50
N ASN A 232 27.86 34.84 3.39
CA ASN A 232 27.04 34.98 2.19
C ASN A 232 26.96 33.67 1.41
N TYR A 233 28.10 33.16 0.94
CA TYR A 233 28.14 31.97 0.09
C TYR A 233 27.83 30.70 0.87
N GLY A 234 28.21 30.60 2.15
CA GLY A 234 27.85 29.48 3.01
C GLY A 234 26.33 29.42 3.24
N LYS A 235 25.67 30.54 3.52
CA LYS A 235 24.21 30.60 3.66
C LYS A 235 23.50 30.13 2.39
N PHE A 236 23.86 30.70 1.23
CA PHE A 236 23.21 30.36 -0.02
C PHE A 236 23.52 28.93 -0.47
N THR A 237 24.74 28.43 -0.26
CA THR A 237 25.12 27.05 -0.59
C THR A 237 24.36 26.04 0.27
N ILE A 238 24.23 26.30 1.57
CA ILE A 238 23.43 25.45 2.46
C ILE A 238 21.96 25.49 2.02
N GLY A 239 21.41 26.69 1.76
CA GLY A 239 20.03 26.86 1.31
C GLY A 239 19.75 26.11 0.01
N ASP A 240 20.60 26.29 -1.01
CA ASP A 240 20.52 25.63 -2.31
C ASP A 240 20.62 24.10 -2.17
N GLY A 241 21.60 23.62 -1.40
CA GLY A 241 21.77 22.19 -1.15
C GLY A 241 20.53 21.57 -0.49
N LEU A 242 19.89 22.24 0.46
CA LEU A 242 18.67 21.75 1.11
C LEU A 242 17.46 21.77 0.18
N VAL A 243 17.28 22.86 -0.56
CA VAL A 243 16.21 23.01 -1.56
C VAL A 243 16.28 21.88 -2.59
N SER A 244 17.49 21.52 -3.02
CA SER A 244 17.71 20.46 -4.00
C SER A 244 17.62 19.05 -3.40
N GLN A 245 17.86 18.89 -2.10
CA GLN A 245 17.77 17.61 -1.39
C GLN A 245 16.34 17.15 -1.14
N ILE A 246 15.41 18.05 -0.82
CA ILE A 246 14.03 17.66 -0.49
C ILE A 246 13.34 16.94 -1.67
N PRO A 247 13.33 17.46 -2.91
CA PRO A 247 12.77 16.74 -4.04
C PRO A 247 13.51 15.42 -4.33
N ALA A 248 14.83 15.38 -4.10
CA ALA A 248 15.65 14.16 -4.25
C ALA A 248 15.21 13.06 -3.28
N LEU A 249 15.01 13.43 -2.01
CA LEU A 249 14.49 12.58 -0.95
C LEU A 249 13.14 12.01 -1.35
N LEU A 250 12.19 12.88 -1.72
CA LEU A 250 10.84 12.48 -2.10
C LEU A 250 10.85 11.50 -3.28
N ALA A 251 11.63 11.79 -4.33
CA ALA A 251 11.78 10.91 -5.49
C ALA A 251 12.42 9.56 -5.12
N THR A 252 13.48 9.58 -4.30
CA THR A 252 14.20 8.36 -3.88
C THR A 252 13.33 7.47 -2.99
N THR A 253 12.56 8.07 -2.08
CA THR A 253 11.58 7.35 -1.25
C THR A 253 10.47 6.77 -2.11
N ALA A 254 9.97 7.52 -3.10
CA ALA A 254 8.97 7.01 -4.04
C ALA A 254 9.50 5.82 -4.87
N THR A 255 10.75 5.87 -5.34
CA THR A 255 11.40 4.75 -6.03
C THR A 255 11.48 3.53 -5.13
N GLY A 256 11.97 3.70 -3.90
CA GLY A 256 12.06 2.62 -2.92
C GLY A 256 10.69 2.00 -2.65
N MET A 257 9.66 2.82 -2.45
CA MET A 257 8.30 2.35 -2.21
C MET A 257 7.72 1.61 -3.41
N ILE A 258 7.82 2.16 -4.63
CA ILE A 258 7.26 1.52 -5.83
C ILE A 258 7.89 0.17 -6.09
N VAL A 259 9.21 0.07 -5.94
CA VAL A 259 9.94 -1.15 -6.29
C VAL A 259 9.75 -2.25 -5.23
N THR A 260 9.49 -1.90 -3.97
CA THR A 260 9.14 -2.89 -2.93
C THR A 260 7.68 -3.37 -2.98
N ARG A 261 6.83 -2.83 -3.87
CA ARG A 261 5.41 -3.22 -3.99
C ARG A 261 5.15 -4.49 -4.81
N ALA A 262 6.15 -5.33 -5.04
CA ALA A 262 5.96 -6.58 -5.77
C ALA A 262 5.00 -7.52 -5.03
N GLY A 263 3.75 -7.62 -5.49
CA GLY A 263 2.77 -8.62 -5.04
C GLY A 263 1.70 -8.16 -4.04
N SER A 264 1.50 -6.86 -3.83
CA SER A 264 0.36 -6.34 -3.03
C SER A 264 -0.74 -5.78 -3.93
N ASP A 265 -1.97 -6.27 -3.74
CA ASP A 265 -3.16 -5.82 -4.51
C ASP A 265 -3.84 -4.58 -3.89
N LYS A 266 -3.32 -4.07 -2.76
CA LYS A 266 -3.91 -2.96 -1.99
C LYS A 266 -3.04 -1.70 -2.05
N ALA A 267 -3.70 -0.56 -1.90
CA ALA A 267 -3.01 0.70 -1.65
C ALA A 267 -2.25 0.64 -0.32
N LEU A 268 -1.05 1.23 -0.25
CA LEU A 268 -0.18 1.14 0.91
C LEU A 268 -0.83 1.71 2.17
N ALA A 269 -1.59 2.80 2.05
CA ALA A 269 -2.33 3.38 3.17
C ALA A 269 -3.35 2.38 3.76
N THR A 270 -4.04 1.63 2.89
CA THR A 270 -4.98 0.58 3.32
C THR A 270 -4.23 -0.59 3.95
N GLU A 271 -3.10 -1.00 3.39
CA GLU A 271 -2.29 -2.09 3.92
C GLU A 271 -1.68 -1.75 5.29
N PHE A 272 -1.17 -0.53 5.47
CA PHE A 272 -0.71 -0.04 6.78
C PHE A 272 -1.82 -0.05 7.83
N LYS A 273 -3.02 0.39 7.44
CA LYS A 273 -4.19 0.34 8.32
C LYS A 273 -4.55 -1.10 8.69
N ASP A 274 -4.65 -1.97 7.69
CA ASP A 274 -5.05 -3.37 7.83
C ASP A 274 -4.02 -4.21 8.60
N GLN A 275 -2.73 -3.87 8.57
CA GLN A 275 -1.68 -4.65 9.22
C GLN A 275 -1.28 -4.12 10.61
N LEU A 276 -1.13 -2.80 10.77
CA LEU A 276 -0.62 -2.22 12.03
C LEU A 276 -1.71 -2.03 13.08
N PHE A 277 -2.92 -1.65 12.66
CA PHE A 277 -3.97 -1.24 13.60
C PHE A 277 -5.04 -2.33 13.83
N THR A 278 -5.08 -3.40 13.05
CA THR A 278 -6.16 -4.41 13.12
C THR A 278 -6.07 -5.38 14.32
N LYS A 279 -4.97 -5.37 15.08
CA LYS A 279 -4.78 -6.30 16.21
C LYS A 279 -4.85 -5.56 17.56
N PRO A 280 -6.02 -5.48 18.22
CA PRO A 280 -6.20 -4.79 19.50
C PRO A 280 -5.20 -5.23 20.58
N LYS A 281 -4.89 -6.53 20.65
CA LYS A 281 -3.92 -7.09 21.61
C LYS A 281 -2.54 -6.44 21.52
N ILE A 282 -2.05 -6.17 20.31
CA ILE A 282 -0.73 -5.54 20.11
C ILE A 282 -0.78 -4.08 20.59
N LEU A 283 -1.86 -3.37 20.31
CA LEU A 283 -2.05 -1.98 20.72
C LEU A 283 -2.13 -1.85 22.26
N TYR A 284 -2.78 -2.78 22.96
CA TYR A 284 -2.76 -2.81 24.43
C TYR A 284 -1.36 -3.07 25.01
N VAL A 285 -0.57 -3.95 24.39
CA VAL A 285 0.82 -4.19 24.81
C VAL A 285 1.65 -2.91 24.65
N ILE A 286 1.52 -2.20 23.52
CA ILE A 286 2.19 -0.91 23.29
C ILE A 286 1.75 0.12 24.33
N ALA A 287 0.44 0.24 24.59
CA ALA A 287 -0.09 1.14 25.61
C ALA A 287 0.47 0.85 27.00
N GLY A 288 0.51 -0.42 27.41
CA GLY A 288 1.11 -0.85 28.67
C GLY A 288 2.60 -0.54 28.74
N SER A 289 3.36 -0.83 27.68
CA SER A 289 4.80 -0.52 27.62
C SER A 289 5.07 0.98 27.73
N LEU A 290 4.30 1.83 27.05
CA LEU A 290 4.44 3.29 27.13
C LEU A 290 4.08 3.82 28.53
N PHE A 291 3.05 3.24 29.17
CA PHE A 291 2.68 3.58 30.54
C PHE A 291 3.80 3.25 31.53
N PHE A 292 4.38 2.04 31.47
CA PHE A 292 5.50 1.66 32.32
C PHE A 292 6.77 2.45 32.03
N ALA A 293 7.05 2.76 30.76
CA ALA A 293 8.18 3.61 30.38
C ALA A 293 8.06 5.02 30.96
N GLY A 294 6.84 5.54 31.17
CA GLY A 294 6.60 6.83 31.82
C GLY A 294 7.18 6.95 33.22
N PHE A 295 7.34 5.83 33.95
CA PHE A 295 7.91 5.84 35.30
C PHE A 295 9.45 5.89 35.32
N ILE A 296 10.11 5.80 34.16
CA ILE A 296 11.57 5.92 34.07
C ILE A 296 11.94 7.41 34.28
N PRO A 297 12.78 7.73 35.30
CA PRO A 297 13.17 9.10 35.58
C PRO A 297 13.96 9.69 34.39
N GLY A 298 13.59 10.91 33.99
CA GLY A 298 14.16 11.62 32.84
C GLY A 298 13.32 11.56 31.56
N LEU A 299 12.27 10.73 31.51
CA LEU A 299 11.33 10.69 30.39
C LEU A 299 10.09 11.58 30.61
N PRO A 300 9.50 12.16 29.54
CA PRO A 300 8.35 13.05 29.65
C PRO A 300 7.06 12.27 29.97
N PHE A 301 6.77 12.08 31.26
CA PHE A 301 5.64 11.27 31.75
C PHE A 301 4.30 11.61 31.08
N PHE A 302 3.93 12.89 31.03
CA PHE A 302 2.64 13.31 30.46
C PHE A 302 2.54 13.01 28.95
N THR A 303 3.65 13.10 28.21
CA THR A 303 3.68 12.77 26.78
C THR A 303 3.47 11.26 26.58
N LEU A 304 4.18 10.44 27.37
CA LEU A 304 4.06 8.98 27.32
C LEU A 304 2.67 8.51 27.75
N LEU A 305 2.12 9.09 28.81
CA LEU A 305 0.77 8.78 29.30
C LEU A 305 -0.30 9.13 28.25
N PHE A 306 -0.17 10.27 27.57
CA PHE A 306 -1.08 10.66 26.48
C PHE A 306 -1.10 9.62 25.35
N PHE A 307 0.08 9.16 24.89
CA PHE A 307 0.15 8.14 23.86
C PHE A 307 -0.34 6.78 24.36
N ALA A 308 -0.03 6.39 25.60
CA ALA A 308 -0.53 5.16 26.21
C ALA A 308 -2.07 5.11 26.22
N LEU A 309 -2.71 6.18 26.67
CA LEU A 309 -4.17 6.30 26.67
C LEU A 309 -4.74 6.31 25.24
N SER A 310 -4.08 7.00 24.30
CA SER A 310 -4.50 7.04 22.90
C SER A 310 -4.48 5.65 22.24
N PHE A 311 -3.42 4.87 22.46
CA PHE A 311 -3.32 3.50 21.94
C PHE A 311 -4.31 2.55 22.62
N ALA A 312 -4.54 2.67 23.93
CA ALA A 312 -5.54 1.88 24.63
C ALA A 312 -6.97 2.20 24.14
N TYR A 313 -7.29 3.48 23.90
CA TYR A 313 -8.57 3.91 23.35
C TYR A 313 -8.78 3.39 21.93
N LEU A 314 -7.74 3.44 21.10
CA LEU A 314 -7.78 2.95 19.73
C LEU A 314 -7.95 1.42 19.69
N ALA A 315 -7.27 0.69 20.58
CA ALA A 315 -7.45 -0.75 20.76
C ALA A 315 -8.89 -1.11 21.13
N TYR A 316 -9.44 -0.42 22.13
CA TYR A 316 -10.82 -0.61 22.59
C TYR A 316 -11.85 -0.33 21.49
N THR A 317 -11.66 0.73 20.71
CA THR A 317 -12.57 1.08 19.61
C THR A 317 -12.57 0.01 18.52
N ILE A 318 -11.41 -0.56 18.19
CA ILE A 318 -11.28 -1.61 17.17
C ILE A 318 -11.88 -2.93 17.66
N GLU A 319 -11.67 -3.28 18.92
CA GLU A 319 -12.26 -4.45 19.57
C GLU A 319 -13.79 -4.35 19.57
N LYS A 320 -14.35 -3.21 20.00
CA LYS A 320 -15.80 -2.97 19.99
C LYS A 320 -16.40 -3.04 18.58
N ASN A 321 -15.75 -2.44 17.59
CA ASN A 321 -16.22 -2.52 16.20
C ASN A 321 -16.17 -3.96 15.65
N ALA A 322 -15.19 -4.75 16.05
CA ALA A 322 -15.09 -6.16 15.66
C ALA A 322 -16.21 -7.00 16.30
N GLU A 323 -16.51 -6.77 17.58
CA GLU A 323 -17.62 -7.42 18.29
C GLU A 323 -18.99 -7.05 17.68
N GLU A 324 -19.23 -5.76 17.38
CA GLU A 324 -20.46 -5.31 16.72
C GLU A 324 -20.62 -5.90 15.31
N THR A 325 -19.53 -6.03 14.55
CA THR A 325 -19.56 -6.65 13.23
C THR A 325 -19.87 -8.15 13.31
N LEU A 326 -19.27 -8.87 14.27
CA LEU A 326 -19.56 -10.28 14.52
C LEU A 326 -21.01 -10.49 14.96
N ALA A 327 -21.52 -9.66 15.88
CA ALA A 327 -22.91 -9.70 16.32
C ALA A 327 -23.91 -9.43 15.18
N ASN A 328 -23.58 -8.53 14.25
CA ASN A 328 -24.42 -8.28 13.07
C ASN A 328 -24.38 -9.43 12.06
N ILE A 329 -23.24 -10.09 11.87
CA ILE A 329 -23.13 -11.29 11.02
C ILE A 329 -23.92 -12.46 11.65
N GLU A 330 -23.88 -12.62 12.97
CA GLU A 330 -24.68 -13.63 13.67
C GLU A 330 -26.17 -13.35 13.59
N LYS A 331 -26.59 -12.08 13.72
CA LYS A 331 -27.99 -11.67 13.50
C LYS A 331 -28.44 -11.93 12.07
N ALA A 332 -27.66 -11.54 11.06
CA ALA A 332 -27.97 -11.81 9.66
C ALA A 332 -28.07 -13.32 9.35
N LYS A 333 -27.19 -14.15 9.94
CA LYS A 333 -27.30 -15.62 9.86
C LYS A 333 -28.53 -16.16 10.58
N SER A 334 -28.94 -15.59 11.71
CA SER A 334 -30.18 -16.00 12.41
C SER A 334 -31.45 -15.59 11.65
N GLU A 335 -31.44 -14.45 10.96
CA GLU A 335 -32.54 -13.98 10.12
C GLU A 335 -32.67 -14.83 8.85
N THR A 336 -31.54 -15.26 8.27
CA THR A 336 -31.52 -16.17 7.11
C THR A 336 -32.01 -17.57 7.49
N LYS A 337 -31.59 -18.11 8.65
CA LYS A 337 -32.12 -19.38 9.20
C LYS A 337 -33.61 -19.32 9.52
N SER A 338 -34.11 -18.18 10.01
CA SER A 338 -35.54 -17.98 10.29
C SER A 338 -36.41 -17.86 9.03
N GLN A 339 -35.82 -17.53 7.87
CA GLN A 339 -36.50 -17.55 6.58
C GLN A 339 -36.47 -18.93 5.90
N GLU A 340 -35.44 -19.76 6.14
CA GLU A 340 -35.38 -21.13 5.62
C GLU A 340 -36.36 -22.10 6.30
N GLU A 341 -36.74 -21.87 7.57
CA GLU A 341 -37.77 -22.69 8.25
C GLU A 341 -39.21 -22.41 7.77
N LYS A 342 -39.44 -21.42 6.89
CA LYS A 342 -40.77 -21.04 6.38
C LYS A 342 -41.06 -21.43 4.93
N LYS A 343 -40.23 -22.25 4.30
CA LYS A 343 -40.63 -22.96 3.08
C LYS A 343 -41.15 -24.34 3.49
N PRO A 344 -42.40 -24.71 3.18
CA PRO A 344 -42.83 -26.10 3.35
C PRO A 344 -41.91 -26.98 2.52
N ASP A 345 -41.17 -27.83 3.21
CA ASP A 345 -40.26 -28.80 2.62
C ASP A 345 -41.10 -29.94 2.04
N TYR A 346 -41.64 -29.75 0.84
CA TYR A 346 -42.44 -30.75 0.12
C TYR A 346 -41.67 -32.08 -0.05
N TYR A 347 -40.34 -32.09 0.09
CA TYR A 347 -39.53 -33.31 0.04
C TYR A 347 -39.65 -34.19 1.28
N LYS A 348 -40.09 -33.65 2.43
CA LYS A 348 -40.42 -34.48 3.60
C LYS A 348 -41.71 -35.28 3.41
N GLU A 349 -42.65 -34.76 2.62
CA GLU A 349 -43.92 -35.43 2.27
C GLU A 349 -43.77 -36.43 1.12
N LEU A 350 -42.68 -36.36 0.35
CA LEU A 350 -42.32 -37.32 -0.72
C LEU A 350 -41.54 -38.55 -0.21
N ARG A 351 -41.33 -38.70 1.10
CA ARG A 351 -40.71 -39.89 1.68
C ARG A 351 -41.74 -41.00 1.78
N THR A 352 -41.75 -41.91 0.80
CA THR A 352 -42.48 -43.19 0.89
C THR A 352 -41.84 -44.04 1.97
N ASP A 353 -42.62 -44.52 2.93
CA ASP A 353 -42.08 -45.42 3.94
C ASP A 353 -41.86 -46.81 3.33
N PRO A 354 -40.79 -47.54 3.70
CA PRO A 354 -40.47 -48.82 3.04
C PRO A 354 -41.51 -49.92 3.25
N ILE A 355 -42.31 -49.83 4.32
CA ILE A 355 -43.40 -50.75 4.66
C ILE A 355 -44.50 -49.94 5.35
N GLU A 356 -45.70 -49.97 4.80
CA GLU A 356 -46.87 -49.25 5.30
C GLU A 356 -48.01 -50.25 5.52
N VAL A 357 -48.54 -50.33 6.73
CA VAL A 357 -49.71 -51.16 7.03
C VAL A 357 -50.90 -50.24 7.18
N GLU A 358 -51.83 -50.32 6.23
CA GLU A 358 -53.07 -49.57 6.23
C GLU A 358 -54.19 -50.42 6.84
N LEU A 359 -54.97 -49.82 7.74
CA LEU A 359 -56.04 -50.49 8.47
C LEU A 359 -57.39 -49.84 8.19
N GLY A 360 -58.41 -50.68 7.95
CA GLY A 360 -59.80 -50.27 8.01
C GLY A 360 -60.24 -49.87 9.41
N LEU A 361 -61.30 -49.05 9.50
CA LEU A 361 -61.81 -48.44 10.74
C LEU A 361 -61.99 -49.40 11.94
N ASN A 362 -62.43 -50.64 11.71
CA ASN A 362 -62.68 -51.58 12.80
C ASN A 362 -61.39 -52.21 13.36
N LEU A 363 -60.27 -52.09 12.65
CA LEU A 363 -58.97 -52.64 13.05
C LEU A 363 -58.10 -51.63 13.81
N VAL A 364 -58.47 -50.34 13.80
CA VAL A 364 -57.75 -49.26 14.51
C VAL A 364 -57.58 -49.55 16.02
N PRO A 365 -58.57 -50.10 16.75
CA PRO A 365 -58.39 -50.43 18.17
C PRO A 365 -57.26 -51.43 18.46
N LEU A 366 -56.81 -52.22 17.46
CA LEU A 366 -55.70 -53.17 17.63
C LEU A 366 -54.32 -52.49 17.73
N VAL A 367 -54.24 -51.21 17.37
CA VAL A 367 -53.02 -50.39 17.42
C VAL A 367 -52.93 -49.59 18.71
N ASP A 368 -54.06 -49.18 19.28
CA ASP A 368 -54.09 -48.33 20.48
C ASP A 368 -53.78 -49.13 21.74
N THR A 369 -52.61 -48.88 22.33
CA THR A 369 -52.16 -49.53 23.57
C THR A 369 -53.06 -49.20 24.76
N ASN A 370 -53.78 -48.08 24.74
CA ASN A 370 -54.73 -47.72 25.80
C ASN A 370 -56.03 -48.53 25.73
N GLN A 371 -56.35 -49.09 24.56
CA GLN A 371 -57.53 -49.95 24.33
C GLN A 371 -57.18 -51.45 24.38
N GLY A 372 -55.94 -51.80 24.74
CA GLY A 372 -55.46 -53.18 24.78
C GLY A 372 -54.97 -53.72 23.44
N GLY A 373 -54.67 -52.84 22.48
CA GLY A 373 -54.09 -53.21 21.19
C GLY A 373 -52.71 -53.85 21.33
N VAL A 374 -52.47 -54.94 20.57
CA VAL A 374 -51.25 -55.77 20.65
C VAL A 374 -50.40 -55.67 19.37
N LEU A 375 -50.88 -54.97 18.34
CA LEU A 375 -50.27 -55.01 17.01
C LEU A 375 -48.85 -54.43 16.99
N LEU A 376 -48.61 -53.31 17.69
CA LEU A 376 -47.29 -52.69 17.78
C LEU A 376 -46.25 -53.62 18.42
N ASP A 377 -46.63 -54.32 19.49
CA ASP A 377 -45.77 -55.27 20.18
C ASP A 377 -45.49 -56.51 19.31
N GLN A 378 -46.48 -56.98 18.55
CA GLN A 378 -46.29 -58.09 17.63
C GLN A 378 -45.36 -57.73 16.48
N ILE A 379 -45.49 -56.54 15.90
CA ILE A 379 -44.58 -56.05 14.84
C ILE A 379 -43.15 -55.92 15.38
N SER A 380 -42.98 -55.37 16.58
CA SER A 380 -41.66 -55.27 17.23
C SER A 380 -41.01 -56.65 17.44
N ASN A 381 -41.78 -57.62 17.95
CA ASN A 381 -41.32 -59.00 18.13
C ASN A 381 -41.00 -59.70 16.80
N LEU A 382 -41.80 -59.46 15.76
CA LEU A 382 -41.58 -60.01 14.43
C LEU A 382 -40.28 -59.46 13.83
N ARG A 383 -40.06 -58.14 13.90
CA ARG A 383 -38.79 -57.52 13.45
C ARG A 383 -37.58 -58.10 14.17
N LYS A 384 -37.69 -58.36 15.49
CA LYS A 384 -36.63 -58.99 16.28
C LYS A 384 -36.36 -60.43 15.84
N ARG A 385 -37.40 -61.22 15.54
CA ARG A 385 -37.26 -62.59 15.02
C ARG A 385 -36.60 -62.59 13.64
N PHE A 386 -37.02 -61.74 12.71
CA PHE A 386 -36.39 -61.63 11.38
C PHE A 386 -34.90 -61.28 11.48
N ALA A 387 -34.52 -60.40 12.41
CA ALA A 387 -33.13 -60.04 12.64
C ALA A 387 -32.29 -61.22 13.17
N VAL A 388 -32.85 -62.07 14.03
CA VAL A 388 -32.15 -63.21 14.65
C VAL A 388 -32.13 -64.44 13.74
N ASP A 389 -33.25 -64.77 13.11
CA ASP A 389 -33.44 -66.02 12.38
C ASP A 389 -32.93 -65.94 10.93
N ILE A 390 -33.05 -64.76 10.29
CA ILE A 390 -32.74 -64.54 8.87
C ILE A 390 -31.56 -63.57 8.70
N GLY A 391 -31.13 -62.89 9.76
CA GLY A 391 -30.04 -61.91 9.71
C GLY A 391 -30.43 -60.58 9.04
N LEU A 392 -31.73 -60.35 8.81
CA LEU A 392 -32.25 -59.15 8.13
C LEU A 392 -32.98 -58.24 9.12
N VAL A 393 -32.51 -57.00 9.26
CA VAL A 393 -33.20 -55.98 10.07
C VAL A 393 -34.22 -55.25 9.20
N ILE A 394 -35.50 -55.57 9.40
CA ILE A 394 -36.62 -54.92 8.71
C ILE A 394 -36.70 -53.42 9.13
N PRO A 395 -36.93 -52.48 8.21
CA PRO A 395 -37.11 -51.06 8.51
C PRO A 395 -38.34 -50.80 9.43
N ALA A 396 -38.53 -49.56 9.87
CA ALA A 396 -39.72 -49.21 10.64
C ALA A 396 -40.98 -49.42 9.78
N VAL A 397 -42.00 -50.05 10.37
CA VAL A 397 -43.31 -50.24 9.74
C VAL A 397 -44.20 -49.08 10.17
N ARG A 398 -44.70 -48.31 9.21
CA ARG A 398 -45.66 -47.24 9.48
C ARG A 398 -47.06 -47.83 9.47
N ILE A 399 -47.91 -47.40 10.39
CA ILE A 399 -49.32 -47.84 10.46
C ILE A 399 -50.19 -46.62 10.21
N LEU A 400 -51.13 -46.74 9.29
CA LEU A 400 -52.05 -45.69 8.89
C LEU A 400 -53.49 -46.22 8.93
N ASP A 401 -54.43 -45.37 9.31
CA ASP A 401 -55.85 -45.62 9.07
C ASP A 401 -56.20 -45.18 7.64
N ASN A 402 -56.79 -46.09 6.86
CA ASN A 402 -57.26 -45.78 5.52
C ASN A 402 -58.78 -45.92 5.46
N LEU A 403 -59.46 -44.79 5.22
CA LEU A 403 -60.92 -44.71 5.12
C LEU A 403 -61.46 -45.29 3.80
N GLU A 404 -60.60 -45.50 2.80
CA GLU A 404 -60.96 -46.11 1.51
C GLU A 404 -60.97 -47.66 1.56
N LEU A 405 -60.36 -48.25 2.60
CA LEU A 405 -60.40 -49.69 2.84
C LEU A 405 -61.74 -50.12 3.45
N ASP A 406 -62.16 -51.35 3.13
CA ASP A 406 -63.32 -51.97 3.77
C ASP A 406 -63.08 -52.12 5.28
N HIS A 407 -64.14 -52.02 6.09
CA HIS A 407 -64.02 -51.77 7.52
C HIS A 407 -63.19 -52.82 8.29
N ASP A 408 -63.20 -54.08 7.84
CA ASP A 408 -62.46 -55.21 8.43
C ASP A 408 -61.22 -55.63 7.60
N SER A 409 -60.79 -54.79 6.65
CA SER A 409 -59.67 -55.10 5.75
C SER A 409 -58.39 -54.36 6.12
N TYR A 410 -57.25 -54.90 5.69
CA TYR A 410 -55.93 -54.29 5.83
C TYR A 410 -55.12 -54.43 4.53
N ALA A 411 -54.18 -53.52 4.30
CA ALA A 411 -53.19 -53.56 3.23
C ALA A 411 -51.77 -53.39 3.79
N ILE A 412 -50.75 -53.94 3.12
CA ILE A 412 -49.33 -53.88 3.51
C ILE A 412 -48.48 -53.48 2.30
#